data_AF-A0A2R6NGW8-F1
#
_entry.id   AF-A0A2R6NGW8-F1
#
_cell.length_a   1.000
_cell.length_b   1.000
_cell.length_c   1.000
_cell.angle_alpha   90.00
_cell.angle_beta   90.00
_cell.angle_gamma   90.00
#
_symmetry.space_group_name_H-M   'P 1'
#
loop_
_entity.id
_entity.type
_entity.pdbx_description
1 polymer ?
#
loop_
_entity_poly.entity_id
_entity_poly.type
_entity_poly.pdbx_seq_one_letter_code
_entity_poly.pdbx_strand_id
1 'polypeptide(L)' 'MKKGFVALTPPGFFVLFLGLSRAMVNFTILAGGYTSFVVSYLFNSDTSSLDVLNQSPTGANPSWLSLHPTNKSIL' A
#
# COMPACT_ATOMS: atom_id res chain seq x y z
N MET A 1 -1.80 -7.08 24.13
CA MET A 1 -2.98 -6.87 24.99
C MET A 1 -3.76 -5.65 24.47
N LYS A 2 -4.76 -5.86 23.61
CA LYS A 2 -5.56 -4.77 23.01
C LYS A 2 -6.80 -4.58 23.89
N LYS A 3 -6.93 -3.42 24.55
CA LYS A 3 -8.09 -3.09 25.39
C LYS A 3 -9.29 -2.84 24.48
N GLY A 4 -10.27 -3.74 24.51
CA GLY A 4 -11.57 -3.52 23.89
C GLY A 4 -12.35 -2.46 24.66
N PHE A 5 -12.90 -1.47 23.96
CA PHE A 5 -13.80 -0.47 24.52
C PHE A 5 -15.23 -0.98 24.40
N VAL A 6 -15.93 -1.07 25.54
CA VAL A 6 -17.35 -1.47 25.62
C VAL A 6 -18.12 -0.25 26.09
N ALA A 7 -19.01 0.28 25.25
CA ALA A 7 -19.98 1.30 25.65
C ALA A 7 -21.34 0.64 25.90
N LEU A 8 -21.92 0.88 27.08
CA LEU A 8 -23.20 0.32 27.52
C LEU A 8 -24.38 1.13 26.94
N THR A 9 -25.21 0.49 26.13
CA THR A 9 -26.58 0.98 25.81
C THR A 9 -27.64 -0.01 26.31
N PRO A 10 -28.89 0.43 26.57
CA PRO A 10 -29.97 -0.35 27.22
C PRO A 10 -30.29 -1.70 26.52
N PRO A 11 -30.98 -2.63 27.21
CA PRO A 11 -30.70 -4.05 27.14
C PRO A 11 -31.25 -4.71 25.87
N GLY A 12 -30.42 -5.49 25.19
CA GLY A 12 -30.89 -6.58 24.33
C GLY A 12 -30.29 -6.68 22.92
N PHE A 13 -29.47 -5.73 22.47
CA PHE A 13 -28.89 -5.78 21.13
C PHE A 13 -27.36 -5.70 21.17
N PHE A 14 -26.71 -6.86 21.21
CA PHE A 14 -25.27 -6.97 21.01
C PHE A 14 -24.97 -6.82 19.51
N VAL A 15 -24.64 -5.61 19.06
CA VAL A 15 -23.94 -5.48 17.78
C VAL A 15 -22.46 -5.76 18.06
N LEU A 16 -22.03 -6.99 17.78
CA LEU A 16 -20.61 -7.27 17.65
C LEU A 16 -20.14 -6.51 16.41
N PHE A 17 -19.68 -5.27 16.59
CA PHE A 17 -18.75 -4.68 15.66
C PHE A 17 -17.47 -5.50 15.76
N LEU A 18 -17.46 -6.62 15.04
CA LEU A 18 -16.22 -7.18 14.55
C LEU A 18 -15.67 -6.06 13.69
N GLY A 19 -14.82 -5.23 14.27
CA GLY A 19 -14.05 -4.26 13.53
C GLY A 19 -13.25 -5.08 12.55
N LEU A 20 -13.81 -5.30 11.36
CA LEU A 20 -13.07 -5.69 10.18
C LEU A 20 -12.01 -4.59 10.12
N SER A 21 -10.79 -4.91 10.55
CA SER A 21 -9.64 -4.09 10.25
C SER A 21 -9.77 -3.86 8.76
N ARG A 22 -10.02 -2.60 8.37
CA ARG A 22 -10.15 -2.22 6.97
C ARG A 22 -9.01 -2.91 6.25
N ALA A 23 -9.33 -3.70 5.22
CA ALA A 23 -8.37 -4.60 4.61
C ALA A 23 -7.07 -3.84 4.34
N MET A 24 -5.94 -4.37 4.82
CA MET A 24 -4.64 -3.75 4.58
C MET A 24 -4.48 -3.63 3.05
N VAL A 25 -4.37 -2.43 2.52
CA VAL A 25 -4.14 -2.26 1.07
C VAL A 25 -2.78 -1.61 0.90
N ASN A 26 -1.78 -2.46 0.69
CA ASN A 26 -0.44 -2.00 0.34
C ASN A 26 -0.39 -1.84 -1.19
N PHE A 27 -0.01 -0.66 -1.64
CA PHE A 27 0.15 -0.36 -3.06
C PHE A 27 1.62 -0.27 -3.40
N THR A 28 2.05 -1.02 -4.41
CA THR A 28 3.40 -0.87 -4.96
C THR A 28 3.36 0.20 -6.04
N ILE A 29 4.06 1.31 -5.81
CA ILE A 29 4.14 2.43 -6.75
C ILE A 29 5.54 2.43 -7.37
N LEU A 30 5.60 2.59 -8.69
CA LEU A 30 6.87 2.68 -9.41
C LEU A 30 7.01 4.08 -9.97
N ALA A 31 8.13 4.72 -9.65
CA ALA A 31 8.44 6.04 -10.17
C ALA A 31 9.76 6.00 -10.95
N GLY A 32 9.68 6.40 -12.20
CA GLY A 32 10.83 6.86 -12.99
C GLY A 32 10.99 8.36 -12.87
N GLY A 33 12.19 8.88 -13.15
CA GLY A 33 12.48 10.30 -13.10
C GLY A 33 13.55 10.69 -14.10
N TYR A 34 14.21 11.82 -13.87
CA TYR A 34 15.38 12.23 -14.65
C TYR A 34 16.67 11.53 -14.21
N THR A 35 16.57 10.54 -13.31
CA THR A 35 17.67 9.75 -12.75
C THR A 35 17.82 8.42 -13.47
N SER A 36 19.00 7.79 -13.45
CA SER A 36 19.24 6.49 -14.11
C SER A 36 18.71 5.28 -13.33
N PHE A 37 17.61 5.43 -12.60
CA PHE A 37 17.01 4.37 -11.80
C PHE A 37 15.49 4.55 -11.68
N VAL A 38 14.79 3.42 -11.57
CA VAL A 38 13.38 3.34 -11.20
C VAL A 38 13.30 2.90 -9.75
N VAL A 39 12.51 3.62 -8.96
CA VAL A 39 12.31 3.31 -7.54
C VAL A 39 10.96 2.66 -7.35
N SER A 40 10.95 1.57 -6.59
CA SER A 40 9.75 0.91 -6.11
C SER A 40 9.44 1.39 -4.70
N TYR A 41 8.22 1.89 -4.50
CA TYR A 41 7.72 2.33 -3.21
C TYR A 41 6.58 1.43 -2.73
N LEU A 42 6.53 1.19 -1.42
CA LEU A 42 5.40 0.60 -0.73
C LEU A 42 4.58 1.71 -0.09
N PHE A 43 3.40 1.98 -0.62
CA PHE A 43 2.44 2.86 0.02
C PHE A 43 1.52 2.06 0.95
N ASN A 44 1.60 2.35 2.24
CA ASN A 44 0.75 1.79 3.26
C ASN A 44 -0.44 2.74 3.52
N SER A 45 -1.66 2.31 3.15
CA SER A 45 -2.87 3.12 3.30
C SER A 45 -3.29 3.34 4.76
N ASP A 46 -2.85 2.50 5.68
CA ASP A 46 -3.24 2.57 7.09
C ASP A 46 -2.43 3.62 7.85
N THR A 47 -1.13 3.71 7.55
CA THR A 47 -0.23 4.70 8.13
C THR A 47 -0.02 5.92 7.23
N SER A 48 -0.61 5.92 6.03
CA SER A 48 -0.36 6.92 4.98
C SER A 48 1.15 7.16 4.75
N SER A 49 1.94 6.09 4.86
CA SER A 49 3.39 6.13 4.78
C SER A 49 3.86 5.57 3.44
N LEU A 50 4.96 6.12 2.93
CA LEU A 50 5.59 5.70 1.69
C LEU A 50 7.02 5.25 1.97
N ASP A 51 7.26 3.95 1.86
CA ASP A 51 8.57 3.35 2.09
C ASP A 51 9.26 3.00 0.78
N VAL A 52 10.58 3.17 0.70
CA VAL A 52 11.37 2.73 -0.45
C VAL A 52 11.62 1.24 -0.32
N LEU A 53 11.14 0.47 -1.30
CA LEU A 53 11.24 -0.99 -1.33
C LEU A 53 12.52 -1.43 -2.05
N ASN A 54 12.74 -0.91 -3.26
CA ASN A 54 13.89 -1.29 -4.07
C ASN A 54 14.21 -0.23 -5.13
N GLN A 55 15.42 -0.29 -5.68
CA GLN A 55 15.84 0.56 -6.80
C GLN A 55 16.40 -0.33 -7.91
N SER A 56 15.91 -0.15 -9.13
CA SER A 56 16.39 -0.88 -10.31
C SER A 56 17.14 0.10 -11.22
N PRO A 57 18.42 -0.18 -11.56
CA PRO A 57 19.17 0.64 -12.50
C PRO A 57 18.56 0.55 -13.90
N THR A 58 18.50 1.68 -14.60
CA THR A 58 17.96 1.81 -15.96
C THR A 58 18.80 2.81 -16.76
N GLY A 59 18.47 3.03 -18.02
CA GLY A 59 19.04 4.10 -18.84
C GLY A 59 18.76 5.49 -18.24
N ALA A 60 19.41 6.50 -18.81
CA ALA A 60 19.21 7.88 -18.40
C ALA A 60 17.77 8.34 -18.68
N ASN A 61 17.20 9.10 -17.75
CA ASN A 61 15.90 9.77 -17.90
C ASN A 61 14.71 8.86 -18.28
N PRO A 62 14.40 7.82 -17.48
CA PRO A 62 13.17 7.06 -17.59
C PRO A 62 11.96 7.94 -17.19
N SER A 63 11.51 8.79 -18.11
CA SER A 63 10.39 9.72 -17.92
C SER A 63 9.02 9.06 -18.05
N TRP A 64 8.94 7.89 -18.68
CA TRP A 64 7.72 7.12 -18.88
C TRP A 64 7.94 5.66 -18.52
N LEU A 65 7.07 5.12 -17.66
CA LEU A 65 6.99 3.69 -17.38
C LEU A 65 5.69 3.14 -17.96
N SER A 66 5.78 2.02 -18.69
CA SER A 66 4.61 1.26 -19.11
C SER A 66 4.76 -0.18 -18.63
N LEU A 67 3.67 -0.74 -18.15
CA LEU A 67 3.59 -2.17 -17.84
C LEU A 67 3.71 -2.96 -19.14
N HIS A 68 4.38 -4.11 -19.09
CA HIS A 68 4.40 -5.03 -20.22
C HIS A 68 2.99 -5.59 -20.48
N PRO A 69 2.49 -5.61 -21.73
CA PRO A 69 1.08 -5.88 -22.04
C PRO A 69 0.63 -7.31 -21.69
N THR A 70 1.54 -8.28 -21.66
CA THR A 70 1.22 -9.71 -21.47
C THR A 70 1.90 -10.35 -20.28
N ASN A 71 2.89 -9.70 -19.69
CA ASN A 71 3.65 -10.26 -18.58
C ASN A 71 3.47 -9.33 -17.39
N LYS A 72 2.71 -9.75 -16.39
CA LYS A 72 2.54 -8.96 -15.15
C LYS A 72 3.63 -9.24 -14.12
N SER A 73 4.50 -10.21 -14.41
CA SER A 73 5.63 -10.60 -13.56
C SER A 73 6.90 -9.82 -13.91
N ILE A 74 7.04 -9.47 -15.20
CA ILE A 74 8.02 -8.52 -15.68
C ILE A 74 7.34 -7.17 -15.79
N LEU A 75 7.86 -6.24 -15.04
CA LEU A 75 7.62 -4.84 -15.25
C LEU A 75 8.64 -4.31 -16.25
#